data_AF-A0A4Y9YQJ0-F1
#
_entry.id   AF-A0A4Y9YQJ0-F1
#
_cell.length_a   1.000
_cell.length_b   1.000
_cell.length_c   1.000
_cell.angle_alpha   90.00
_cell.angle_beta   90.00
_cell.angle_gamma   90.00
#
_symmetry.space_group_name_H-M   'P 1'
#
loop_
_entity.id
_entity.type
_entity.pdbx_description
1 polymer ?
#
loop_
_entity_poly.entity_id
_entity_poly.type
_entity_poly.pdbx_seq_one_letter_code
_entity_poly.pdbx_strand_id
1 'polypeptide(L)'
;MRFSTDFIQTFATCDALDVISIHAYGTGDLSTSALQPYVLQAQSAGKNLIVEEWGACYFNTSNNDCPTGDALSTDTRNANIPNWAEQIDGAGLAWLYWEVLPNADPHQSYDYEIGVVDDPSWSTLQQAAKAAAQATAAFEFSAYLL
;
A
#
# COMPACT_ATOMS: atom_id res chain seq x y z
N MET A 1 -4.46 10.89 -6.07
CA MET A 1 -3.48 11.97 -5.89
C MET A 1 -2.27 11.55 -6.70
N ARG A 2 -2.00 12.15 -7.87
CA ARG A 2 -0.79 11.79 -8.63
C ARG A 2 0.39 12.42 -7.92
N PHE A 3 1.31 11.60 -7.42
CA PHE A 3 2.59 12.11 -6.95
C PHE A 3 3.29 12.83 -8.11
N SER A 4 3.65 14.09 -7.91
CA SER A 4 4.58 14.75 -8.83
C SER A 4 5.93 14.06 -8.65
N THR A 5 6.64 13.77 -9.74
CA THR A 5 8.04 13.31 -9.69
C THR A 5 8.94 14.28 -8.91
N ASP A 6 8.53 15.55 -8.78
CA ASP A 6 9.26 16.55 -7.99
C ASP A 6 9.16 16.32 -6.47
N PHE A 7 8.16 15.56 -6.02
CA PHE A 7 7.92 15.34 -4.58
C PHE A 7 9.01 14.47 -3.96
N ILE A 8 9.36 13.33 -4.57
CA ILE A 8 10.46 12.49 -4.09
C ILE A 8 11.79 13.26 -4.16
N GLN A 9 12.00 14.07 -5.19
CA GLN A 9 13.27 14.77 -5.38
C GLN A 9 13.68 15.65 -4.19
N THR A 10 12.70 16.27 -3.52
CA THR A 10 12.98 17.11 -2.35
C THR A 10 13.50 16.27 -1.17
N PHE A 11 12.87 15.14 -0.87
CA PHE A 11 13.29 14.25 0.22
C PHE A 11 14.55 13.45 -0.13
N ALA A 12 14.69 13.06 -1.40
CA ALA A 12 15.82 12.30 -1.92
C ALA A 12 17.17 13.01 -1.74
N THR A 13 17.17 14.35 -1.67
CA THR A 13 18.38 15.17 -1.47
C THR A 13 18.68 15.49 0.00
N CYS A 14 17.84 15.06 0.94
CA CYS A 14 18.08 15.27 2.36
C CYS A 14 18.96 14.15 2.92
N ASP A 15 20.20 14.48 3.29
CA ASP A 15 21.14 13.51 3.87
C ASP A 15 20.65 12.89 5.19
N ALA A 16 19.80 13.60 5.94
CA ALA A 16 19.27 13.13 7.21
C ALA A 16 18.11 12.12 7.09
N LEU A 17 17.58 11.90 5.88
CA LEU A 17 16.51 10.94 5.64
C LEU A 17 17.09 9.69 4.98
N ASP A 18 16.84 8.53 5.57
CA ASP A 18 17.28 7.24 5.01
C ASP A 18 16.14 6.51 4.27
N VAL A 19 14.91 6.70 4.76
CA VAL A 19 13.70 6.04 4.26
C VAL A 19 12.69 7.10 3.87
N ILE A 20 12.06 6.93 2.70
CA ILE A 20 10.94 7.72 2.22
C ILE A 20 9.71 6.82 2.24
N SER A 21 8.61 7.28 2.84
CA SER A 21 7.32 6.62 2.74
C SER A 21 6.40 7.32 1.75
N ILE A 22 5.59 6.53 1.05
CA ILE A 22 4.52 7.02 0.16
C ILE A 22 3.19 6.33 0.49
N HIS A 23 2.09 7.02 0.21
CA HIS A 23 0.73 6.53 0.42
C HIS A 23 -0.05 6.47 -0.89
N ALA A 24 -0.62 5.33 -1.26
CA ALA A 24 -1.29 5.19 -2.55
C ALA A 24 -2.67 4.54 -2.41
N TYR A 25 -3.69 5.23 -2.91
CA TYR A 25 -5.08 4.75 -2.93
C TYR A 25 -5.70 4.81 -4.33
N GLY A 26 -5.04 5.42 -5.31
CA GLY A 26 -5.47 5.34 -6.70
C GLY A 26 -5.17 3.97 -7.28
N THR A 27 -6.16 3.32 -7.89
CA THR A 27 -5.96 1.99 -8.49
C THR A 27 -4.87 1.98 -9.57
N GLY A 28 -4.75 3.08 -10.34
CA GLY A 28 -3.66 3.27 -11.30
C GLY A 28 -2.32 3.60 -10.66
N ASP A 29 -2.33 4.24 -9.48
CA ASP A 29 -1.13 4.62 -8.73
C ASP A 29 -0.46 3.40 -8.08
N LEU A 30 -1.24 2.33 -7.82
CA LEU A 30 -0.78 1.06 -7.23
C LEU A 30 -0.19 0.07 -8.24
N SER A 31 -0.19 0.39 -9.53
CA SER A 31 0.39 -0.50 -10.54
C SER A 31 1.92 -0.53 -10.47
N THR A 32 2.54 -1.67 -10.77
CA THR A 32 4.02 -1.79 -10.78
C THR A 32 4.65 -0.72 -11.67
N SER A 33 4.07 -0.45 -12.85
CA SER A 33 4.58 0.53 -13.80
C SER A 33 4.48 1.98 -13.29
N ALA A 34 3.47 2.29 -12.46
CA ALA A 34 3.36 3.60 -11.82
C ALA A 34 4.33 3.75 -10.64
N LEU A 35 4.64 2.67 -9.93
CA LEU A 35 5.53 2.66 -8.77
C LEU A 35 7.01 2.69 -9.16
N GLN A 36 7.40 2.04 -10.26
CA GLN A 36 8.82 1.90 -10.61
C GLN A 36 9.61 3.20 -10.83
N PRO A 37 9.04 4.28 -11.38
CA PRO A 37 9.74 5.56 -11.43
C PRO A 37 10.21 6.06 -10.05
N TYR A 38 9.45 5.82 -8.99
CA TYR A 38 9.80 6.23 -7.63
C TYR A 38 10.87 5.32 -7.03
N VAL A 39 10.80 4.01 -7.29
CA VAL A 39 11.83 3.04 -6.90
C VAL A 39 13.18 3.42 -7.49
N LEU A 40 13.22 3.71 -8.79
CA LEU A 40 14.46 4.12 -9.48
C LEU A 40 15.02 5.44 -8.94
N GLN A 41 14.15 6.41 -8.63
CA GLN A 41 14.57 7.67 -8.02
C GLN A 41 15.18 7.44 -6.63
N ALA A 42 14.52 6.68 -5.76
CA ALA A 42 15.02 6.37 -4.42
C ALA A 42 16.35 5.63 -4.47
N GLN A 43 16.47 4.59 -5.31
CA GLN A 43 17.73 3.88 -5.52
C GLN A 43 18.85 4.80 -6.01
N SER A 44 18.55 5.69 -6.96
CA SER A 44 19.56 6.65 -7.48
C SER A 44 20.05 7.65 -6.41
N ALA A 45 19.20 7.93 -5.43
CA ALA A 45 19.49 8.82 -4.31
C ALA A 45 20.08 8.09 -3.08
N GLY A 46 20.27 6.78 -3.15
CA GLY A 46 20.71 5.98 -2.01
C GLY A 46 19.72 5.97 -0.85
N LYS A 47 18.42 6.10 -1.14
CA LYS A 47 17.33 6.08 -0.16
C LYS A 47 16.53 4.79 -0.27
N ASN A 48 15.96 4.34 0.84
CA ASN A 48 14.95 3.30 0.85
C ASN A 48 13.55 3.87 0.61
N LEU A 49 12.67 3.10 -0.04
CA LEU A 49 11.28 3.48 -0.31
C LEU A 49 10.32 2.40 0.21
N ILE A 50 9.24 2.83 0.85
CA ILE A 50 8.18 1.96 1.37
C ILE A 50 6.80 2.53 1.02
N VAL A 51 5.83 1.65 0.71
CA VAL A 51 4.41 2.04 0.62
C VAL A 51 3.81 1.91 2.02
N GLU A 52 3.91 2.97 2.82
CA GLU A 52 3.47 2.94 4.21
C GLU A 52 1.95 2.86 4.35
N GLU A 53 1.20 3.34 3.34
CA GLU A 53 -0.25 3.21 3.36
C GLU A 53 -0.79 2.92 1.96
N TRP A 54 -1.64 1.90 1.90
CA TRP A 54 -2.51 1.61 0.79
C TRP A 54 -3.71 0.83 1.32
N GLY A 55 -4.81 0.80 0.56
CA GLY A 55 -6.03 0.15 1.04
C GLY A 55 -7.00 -0.19 -0.08
N ALA A 56 -7.92 -1.10 0.25
CA ALA A 56 -9.05 -1.44 -0.61
C ALA A 56 -10.35 -0.93 0.00
N CYS A 57 -10.91 0.08 -0.66
CA CYS A 57 -12.11 0.77 -0.23
C CYS A 57 -13.23 -0.23 0.03
N TYR A 58 -13.86 -0.10 1.19
CA TYR A 58 -15.02 -0.89 1.56
C TYR A 58 -16.25 -0.50 0.73
N PHE A 59 -16.39 0.78 0.39
CA PHE A 59 -17.55 1.29 -0.35
C PHE A 59 -17.40 1.12 -1.87
N ASN A 60 -18.52 1.12 -2.58
CA ASN A 60 -18.58 1.04 -4.04
C ASN A 60 -18.22 2.35 -4.77
N THR A 61 -17.40 3.20 -4.14
CA THR A 61 -16.91 4.46 -4.69
C THR A 61 -15.53 4.29 -5.35
N SER A 62 -14.89 5.39 -5.76
CA SER A 62 -13.52 5.31 -6.27
C SER A 62 -12.55 4.92 -5.14
N ASN A 63 -11.57 4.06 -5.41
CA ASN A 63 -10.66 3.60 -4.34
C ASN A 63 -9.84 4.74 -3.71
N ASN A 64 -9.63 5.86 -4.40
CA ASN A 64 -8.92 7.01 -3.84
C ASN A 64 -9.84 8.06 -3.21
N ASP A 65 -11.13 7.75 -3.11
CA ASP A 65 -12.19 8.58 -2.53
C ASP A 65 -13.25 7.65 -1.94
N CYS A 66 -12.96 7.14 -0.75
CA CYS A 66 -13.74 6.13 -0.04
C CYS A 66 -14.58 6.68 1.14
N PRO A 67 -15.33 7.80 1.01
CA PRO A 67 -15.87 8.49 2.18
C PRO A 67 -17.06 7.78 2.82
N THR A 68 -18.00 7.26 2.02
CA THR A 68 -19.20 6.51 2.41
C THR A 68 -19.88 6.00 1.13
N GLY A 69 -20.66 4.92 1.20
CA GLY A 69 -21.46 4.42 0.07
C GLY A 69 -22.16 3.11 0.40
N ASP A 70 -22.61 2.39 -0.61
CA ASP A 70 -22.98 0.99 -0.42
C ASP A 70 -21.70 0.15 -0.33
N ALA A 71 -21.74 -0.94 0.43
CA ALA A 71 -20.62 -1.87 0.49
C ALA A 71 -20.28 -2.39 -0.93
N LEU A 72 -19.00 -2.31 -1.28
CA LEU A 72 -18.44 -3.04 -2.40
C LEU A 72 -18.63 -4.53 -2.15
N SER A 73 -18.89 -5.31 -3.21
CA SER A 73 -19.01 -6.76 -3.03
C SER A 73 -17.71 -7.34 -2.46
N THR A 74 -17.86 -8.28 -1.52
CA THR A 74 -16.73 -8.99 -0.91
C THR A 74 -15.80 -9.59 -1.95
N ASP A 75 -16.35 -10.21 -3.00
CA ASP A 75 -15.55 -10.81 -4.08
C ASP A 75 -14.70 -9.77 -4.80
N THR A 76 -15.24 -8.58 -5.05
CA THR A 76 -14.46 -7.51 -5.71
C THR A 76 -13.38 -6.96 -4.79
N ARG A 77 -13.70 -6.71 -3.51
CA ARG A 77 -12.70 -6.25 -2.54
C ARG A 77 -11.60 -7.30 -2.35
N ASN A 78 -11.97 -8.57 -2.26
CA ASN A 78 -11.05 -9.69 -2.14
C ASN A 78 -10.23 -9.97 -3.40
N ALA A 79 -10.69 -9.54 -4.57
CA ALA A 79 -9.88 -9.56 -5.79
C ALA A 79 -8.88 -8.38 -5.83
N ASN A 80 -9.30 -7.19 -5.36
CA ASN A 80 -8.47 -5.98 -5.37
C ASN A 80 -7.25 -6.09 -4.46
N ILE A 81 -7.42 -6.56 -3.22
CA ILE A 81 -6.34 -6.66 -2.21
C ILE A 81 -5.12 -7.43 -2.72
N PRO A 82 -5.22 -8.72 -3.14
CA PRO A 82 -4.06 -9.47 -3.59
C PRO A 82 -3.53 -8.92 -4.92
N ASN A 83 -4.40 -8.42 -5.81
CA ASN A 83 -3.97 -7.82 -7.06
C ASN A 83 -3.06 -6.59 -6.82
N TRP A 84 -3.44 -5.68 -5.94
CA TRP A 84 -2.61 -4.50 -5.66
C TRP A 84 -1.39 -4.82 -4.81
N ALA A 85 -1.49 -5.73 -3.84
CA ALA A 85 -0.31 -6.24 -3.13
C ALA A 85 0.72 -6.82 -4.11
N GLU A 86 0.29 -7.67 -5.06
CA GLU A 86 1.16 -8.25 -6.08
C GLU A 86 1.82 -7.18 -6.98
N GLN A 87 1.10 -6.09 -7.28
CA GLN A 87 1.67 -4.99 -8.05
C GLN A 87 2.74 -4.21 -7.26
N ILE A 88 2.52 -3.98 -5.97
CA ILE A 88 3.50 -3.33 -5.08
C ILE A 88 4.72 -4.24 -4.91
N ASP A 89 4.50 -5.53 -4.64
CA ASP A 89 5.54 -6.56 -4.53
C ASP A 89 6.33 -6.67 -5.84
N GLY A 90 5.66 -6.60 -6.99
CA GLY A 90 6.27 -6.59 -8.32
C GLY A 90 7.13 -5.35 -8.61
N ALA A 91 6.89 -4.25 -7.90
CA ALA A 91 7.79 -3.08 -7.91
C ALA A 91 8.98 -3.25 -6.93
N GLY A 92 8.99 -4.32 -6.14
CA GLY A 92 10.00 -4.59 -5.11
C GLY A 92 9.84 -3.75 -3.85
N LEU A 93 8.65 -3.20 -3.60
CA LEU A 93 8.39 -2.36 -2.44
C LEU A 93 7.81 -3.16 -1.28
N ALA A 94 8.35 -2.92 -0.07
CA ALA A 94 7.66 -3.30 1.16
C ALA A 94 6.44 -2.40 1.38
N TRP A 95 5.47 -2.87 2.15
CA TRP A 95 4.23 -2.13 2.39
C TRP A 95 3.59 -2.38 3.76
N LEU A 96 2.77 -1.42 4.19
CA LEU A 96 1.80 -1.59 5.28
C LEU A 96 0.39 -1.29 4.74
N TYR A 97 -0.59 -2.09 5.16
CA TYR A 97 -2.00 -1.92 4.77
C TYR A 97 -2.69 -0.98 5.77
N TRP A 98 -3.48 -0.04 5.26
CA TRP A 98 -4.30 0.87 6.07
C TRP A 98 -5.75 0.36 6.17
N GLU A 99 -6.27 0.03 7.34
CA GLU A 99 -5.52 -0.45 8.51
C GLU A 99 -6.12 -1.77 9.02
N VAL A 100 -5.34 -2.53 9.78
CA VAL A 100 -5.83 -3.77 10.40
C VAL A 100 -6.36 -3.44 11.80
N LEU A 101 -7.65 -3.64 12.01
CA LEU A 101 -8.29 -3.41 13.30
C LEU A 101 -8.29 -4.68 14.16
N PRO A 102 -8.00 -4.61 15.48
CA PRO A 102 -8.05 -5.77 16.36
C PRO A 102 -9.49 -6.26 16.66
N ASN A 103 -10.50 -5.58 16.15
CA ASN A 103 -11.92 -5.86 16.37
C ASN A 103 -12.66 -6.00 15.04
N ALA A 104 -13.98 -6.21 15.09
CA ALA A 104 -14.83 -6.09 13.90
C ALA A 104 -14.82 -4.63 13.42
N ASP A 105 -14.77 -4.47 12.10
CA ASP A 105 -14.76 -3.15 11.48
C ASP A 105 -16.17 -2.53 11.53
N PRO A 106 -16.33 -1.32 12.11
CA PRO A 106 -17.62 -0.62 12.13
C PRO A 106 -18.02 -0.03 10.77
N HIS A 107 -17.12 -0.03 9.78
CA HIS A 107 -17.30 0.49 8.43
C HIS A 107 -17.76 1.96 8.39
N GLN A 108 -16.93 2.85 8.94
CA GLN A 108 -17.26 4.27 9.09
C GLN A 108 -16.29 5.18 8.33
N SER A 109 -16.83 6.21 7.68
CA SER A 109 -16.04 7.27 7.04
C SER A 109 -15.08 6.73 5.97
N TYR A 110 -13.82 7.19 5.93
CA TYR A 110 -12.83 6.78 4.93
C TYR A 110 -12.37 5.33 5.17
N ASP A 111 -13.17 4.39 4.68
CA ASP A 111 -13.12 3.00 5.11
C ASP A 111 -12.28 2.11 4.19
N TYR A 112 -11.05 1.85 4.63
CA TYR A 112 -10.15 0.87 4.02
C TYR A 112 -9.84 -0.27 4.99
N GLU A 113 -10.35 -0.19 6.21
CA GLU A 113 -10.01 -1.02 7.34
C GLU A 113 -10.38 -2.49 7.12
N ILE A 114 -9.60 -3.38 7.72
CA ILE A 114 -9.91 -4.81 7.77
C ILE A 114 -9.89 -5.23 9.22
N GLY A 115 -11.05 -5.62 9.72
CA GLY A 115 -11.18 -6.16 11.06
C GLY A 115 -10.64 -7.59 11.15
N VAL A 116 -9.93 -7.95 12.23
CA VAL A 116 -9.53 -9.36 12.43
C VAL A 116 -10.68 -10.25 12.89
N VAL A 117 -11.83 -9.66 13.25
CA VAL A 117 -13.04 -10.37 13.70
C VAL A 117 -14.11 -10.25 12.62
N ASP A 118 -14.52 -11.39 12.07
CA ASP A 118 -15.63 -11.55 11.12
C ASP A 118 -15.55 -10.76 9.80
N ASP A 119 -14.44 -10.06 9.52
CA ASP A 119 -14.22 -9.41 8.24
C ASP A 119 -13.90 -10.45 7.15
N PRO A 120 -14.67 -10.51 6.06
CA PRO A 120 -14.46 -11.49 5.00
C PRO A 120 -13.18 -11.27 4.18
N SER A 121 -12.53 -10.11 4.31
CA SER A 121 -11.27 -9.75 3.67
C SER A 121 -10.04 -10.06 4.53
N TRP A 122 -10.18 -10.40 5.82
CA TRP A 122 -9.04 -10.67 6.70
C TRP A 122 -8.14 -11.81 6.20
N SER A 123 -8.74 -12.95 5.87
CA SER A 123 -7.97 -14.10 5.36
C SER A 123 -7.30 -13.81 4.02
N THR A 124 -7.86 -12.90 3.22
CA THR A 124 -7.30 -12.45 1.94
C THR A 124 -6.06 -11.58 2.17
N LEU A 125 -6.14 -10.59 3.07
CA LEU A 125 -5.00 -9.74 3.41
C LEU A 125 -3.85 -10.57 4.03
N GLN A 126 -4.17 -11.55 4.89
CA GLN A 126 -3.16 -12.47 5.44
C GLN A 126 -2.43 -13.26 4.36
N GLN A 127 -3.13 -13.69 3.32
CA GLN A 127 -2.52 -14.40 2.19
C GLN A 127 -1.60 -13.49 1.38
N ALA A 128 -2.06 -12.26 1.08
CA ALA A 128 -1.24 -11.25 0.41
C ALA A 128 0.04 -10.93 1.21
N ALA A 129 -0.07 -10.72 2.53
CA ALA A 129 1.09 -10.44 3.38
C ALA A 129 2.09 -11.61 3.44
N LYS A 130 1.60 -12.86 3.44
CA LYS A 130 2.48 -14.05 3.38
C LYS A 130 3.19 -14.15 2.02
N ALA A 131 2.53 -13.79 0.93
CA ALA A 131 3.13 -13.76 -0.40
C ALA A 131 4.21 -12.66 -0.49
N ALA A 132 3.93 -11.46 0.02
CA ALA A 132 4.88 -10.36 0.07
C ALA A 132 6.19 -10.71 0.81
N ALA A 133 6.10 -11.51 1.89
CA ALA A 133 7.28 -12.00 2.61
C ALA A 133 8.21 -12.90 1.78
N GLN A 134 7.77 -13.37 0.60
CA GLN A 134 8.56 -14.15 -0.35
C GLN A 134 8.94 -13.36 -1.61
N ALA A 135 8.47 -12.12 -1.74
CA ALA A 135 8.74 -11.28 -2.90
C ALA A 135 10.20 -10.78 -2.91
N THR A 136 10.69 -10.44 -4.10
CA THR A 136 12.03 -9.85 -4.25
C THR A 136 11.96 -8.37 -3.90
N ALA A 137 12.63 -7.97 -2.82
CA ALA A 137 12.69 -6.57 -2.40
C ALA A 137 13.74 -5.78 -3.21
N ALA A 138 13.40 -4.53 -3.55
CA ALA A 138 14.30 -3.56 -4.17
C ALA A 138 15.19 -2.81 -3.15
N PHE A 139 14.84 -2.89 -1.86
CA PHE A 139 15.47 -2.18 -0.76
C PHE A 139 15.75 -3.12 0.41
N GLU A 140 16.82 -2.85 1.14
CA GLU A 140 17.26 -3.64 2.30
C GLU A 140 17.06 -2.81 3.57
N PHE A 141 16.29 -3.34 4.52
CA PHE A 141 15.91 -2.61 5.74
C PHE A 141 16.56 -3.18 7.01
N SER A 142 17.40 -4.22 6.93
CA SER A 142 17.99 -4.88 8.11
C SER A 142 18.78 -3.93 9.01
N ALA A 143 19.39 -2.88 8.45
CA ALA A 143 20.08 -1.86 9.23
C ALA A 143 19.16 -1.09 10.21
N TYR A 144 17.85 -1.14 9.99
CA TYR A 144 16.82 -0.44 10.78
C TYR A 144 15.94 -1.39 11.61
N LEU A 145 16.11 -2.71 11.46
CA LEU A 145 15.41 -3.72 12.24
C LEU A 145 16.24 -4.05 13.49
N LEU A 146 15.64 -3.88 14.67
CA LEU A 146 16.25 -4.13 15.98
C LEU A 146 16.46 -5.62 16.28
#